data_AF-A0A355C8J7-F1
#
_entry.id   AF-A0A355C8J7-F1
#
_cell.length_a   1.000
_cell.length_b   1.000
_cell.length_c   1.000
_cell.angle_alpha   90.00
_cell.angle_beta   90.00
_cell.angle_gamma   90.00
#
_symmetry.space_group_name_H-M   'P 1'
#
loop_
_entity.id
_entity.type
_entity.pdbx_description
1 polymer ?
#
loop_
_entity_poly.entity_id
_entity_poly.type
_entity_poly.pdbx_seq_one_letter_code
_entity_poly.pdbx_strand_id
1 'polypeptide(L)'
;MYIVSKNRQINTMEQQFTVDKQELEDEYEAISMQYEGFKFSVQNDSLLYKLENEQAKVQRLQEQLRMTDAANKAEIKRLKDELATLRKVLKSYVQQIDSLHRLNTELQAKNEQITKQYQQTSRTLNQVSQEKEQLSEKVTLASKLDATGVSVKAVNDRGREQKRLSRSSQFVVSFLITKNITAEPGERIIYVRIMSPDGGVLTKNPGSTFPYENGNLQYSMKRIVEYGGEEIPVTMYWDIEEFLMPGTYKADIFADGSLIGSRSFSMEE
;
A
#
# COMPACT_ATOMS: atom_id res chain seq x y z
N MET A 1 78.75 16.02 -58.72
CA MET A 1 77.35 15.53 -58.76
C MET A 1 76.91 14.84 -57.46
N TYR A 2 77.68 13.92 -56.89
CA TYR A 2 77.29 13.10 -55.73
C TYR A 2 77.04 13.87 -54.41
N ILE A 3 77.81 14.93 -54.13
CA ILE A 3 77.64 15.76 -52.92
C ILE A 3 76.36 16.59 -52.97
N VAL A 4 76.01 17.10 -54.15
CA VAL A 4 74.80 17.92 -54.37
C VAL A 4 73.53 17.07 -54.25
N SER A 5 73.55 15.82 -54.76
CA SER A 5 72.43 14.89 -54.58
C SER A 5 72.27 14.44 -53.12
N LYS A 6 73.38 14.21 -52.40
CA LYS A 6 73.36 13.85 -50.98
C LYS A 6 72.83 15.00 -50.10
N ASN A 7 73.26 16.24 -50.34
CA ASN A 7 72.75 17.41 -49.62
C ASN A 7 71.28 17.69 -49.92
N ARG A 8 70.82 17.47 -51.16
CA ARG A 8 69.38 17.54 -51.47
C ARG A 8 68.58 16.50 -50.71
N GLN A 9 69.05 15.25 -50.64
CA GLN A 9 68.40 14.19 -49.88
C GLN A 9 68.34 14.49 -48.37
N ILE A 10 69.41 15.05 -47.80
CA ILE A 10 69.45 15.47 -46.39
C ILE A 10 68.43 16.59 -46.14
N ASN A 11 68.39 17.64 -46.98
CA ASN A 11 67.43 18.74 -46.82
C ASN A 11 65.97 18.28 -46.95
N THR A 12 65.66 17.40 -47.90
CA THR A 12 64.29 16.83 -48.02
C THR A 12 63.91 15.99 -46.81
N MET A 13 64.89 15.31 -46.22
CA MET A 13 64.69 14.45 -45.07
C MET A 13 64.53 15.26 -43.76
N GLU A 14 65.25 16.36 -43.60
CA GLU A 14 65.03 17.33 -42.52
C GLU A 14 63.66 17.99 -42.61
N GLN A 15 63.25 18.41 -43.81
CA GLN A 15 61.90 18.95 -44.03
C GLN A 15 60.80 17.94 -43.66
N GLN A 16 61.00 16.67 -43.98
CA GLN A 16 60.08 15.60 -43.60
C GLN A 16 59.91 15.51 -42.08
N PHE A 17 60.99 15.63 -41.30
CA PHE A 17 60.90 15.54 -39.84
C PHE A 17 60.23 16.74 -39.20
N THR A 18 60.40 17.93 -39.79
CA THR A 18 59.66 19.12 -39.35
C THR A 18 58.16 18.91 -39.54
N VAL A 19 57.74 18.36 -40.69
CA VAL A 19 56.33 18.05 -40.97
C VAL A 19 55.80 16.98 -40.00
N ASP A 20 56.52 15.87 -39.82
CA ASP A 20 56.10 14.79 -38.91
C ASP A 20 55.94 15.27 -37.45
N LYS A 21 56.82 16.19 -37.01
CA LYS A 21 56.71 16.81 -35.68
C LYS A 21 55.46 17.69 -35.59
N GLN A 22 55.20 18.50 -36.60
CA GLN A 22 54.07 19.42 -36.63
C GLN A 22 52.73 18.68 -36.64
N GLU A 23 52.62 17.61 -37.43
CA GLU A 23 51.44 16.73 -37.40
C GLU A 23 51.20 16.14 -36.01
N LEU A 24 52.28 15.75 -35.31
CA LEU A 24 52.16 15.23 -33.95
C LEU A 24 51.72 16.32 -32.96
N GLU A 25 52.21 17.55 -33.09
CA GLU A 25 51.74 18.69 -32.29
C GLU A 25 50.24 18.96 -32.49
N ASP A 26 49.76 18.89 -33.73
CA ASP A 26 48.34 19.01 -34.07
C ASP A 26 47.51 17.86 -33.45
N GLU A 27 48.05 16.63 -33.43
CA GLU A 27 47.38 15.49 -32.77
C GLU A 27 47.25 15.68 -31.25
N TYR A 28 48.26 16.24 -30.59
CA TYR A 28 48.21 16.59 -29.17
C TYR A 28 47.13 17.65 -28.89
N GLU A 29 47.06 18.69 -29.71
CA GLU A 29 46.07 19.76 -29.57
C GLU A 29 44.64 19.26 -29.81
N ALA A 30 44.45 18.41 -30.84
CA ALA A 30 43.17 17.79 -31.13
C ALA A 30 42.63 16.93 -29.97
N ILE A 31 43.51 16.15 -29.31
CA ILE A 31 43.14 15.34 -28.14
C ILE A 31 42.77 16.23 -26.94
N SER A 32 43.49 17.33 -26.74
CA SER A 32 43.22 18.28 -25.66
C SER A 32 41.84 18.94 -25.83
N MET A 33 41.48 19.35 -27.04
CA MET A 33 40.15 19.93 -27.33
C MET A 33 39.01 18.91 -27.17
N GLN A 34 39.20 17.68 -27.66
CA GLN A 34 38.19 16.63 -27.48
C GLN A 34 37.92 16.36 -26.00
N TYR A 35 38.97 16.38 -25.17
CA TYR A 35 38.86 16.19 -23.73
C TYR A 35 37.99 17.24 -23.04
N GLU A 36 38.16 18.53 -23.35
CA GLU A 36 37.39 19.60 -22.71
C GLU A 36 35.89 19.43 -22.93
N GLY A 37 35.48 18.93 -24.10
CA GLY A 37 34.09 18.59 -24.38
C GLY A 37 33.53 17.49 -23.48
N PHE A 38 34.34 16.47 -23.14
CA PHE A 38 33.90 15.37 -22.28
C PHE A 38 33.88 15.75 -20.80
N LYS A 39 34.76 16.64 -20.35
CA LYS A 39 34.87 17.04 -18.93
C LYS A 39 33.52 17.46 -18.32
N PHE A 40 32.70 18.18 -19.08
CA PHE A 40 31.39 18.66 -18.60
C PHE A 40 30.31 17.58 -18.50
N SER A 41 30.53 16.40 -19.10
CA SER A 41 29.59 15.27 -19.08
C SER A 41 29.87 14.24 -17.98
N VAL A 42 31.00 14.37 -17.28
CA VAL A 42 31.42 13.41 -16.25
C VAL A 42 30.85 13.79 -14.89
N GLN A 43 29.90 13.00 -14.39
CA GLN A 43 29.37 13.12 -13.03
C GLN A 43 30.05 12.18 -12.02
N ASN A 44 30.95 11.31 -12.47
CA ASN A 44 31.64 10.36 -11.62
C ASN A 44 33.01 10.90 -11.19
N ASP A 45 33.15 11.23 -9.90
CA ASP A 45 34.35 11.85 -9.34
C ASP A 45 35.64 11.03 -9.59
N SER A 46 35.55 9.69 -9.56
CA SER A 46 36.72 8.82 -9.78
C SER A 46 37.17 8.80 -11.24
N LEU A 47 36.23 8.76 -12.18
CA LEU A 47 36.54 8.84 -13.62
C LEU A 47 37.01 10.24 -14.00
N LEU A 48 36.42 11.29 -13.41
CA LEU A 48 36.85 12.66 -13.60
C LEU A 48 38.31 12.84 -13.17
N TYR A 49 38.66 12.34 -11.99
CA TYR A 49 40.04 12.38 -11.49
C TYR A 49 41.03 11.63 -12.40
N LYS A 50 40.66 10.44 -12.89
CA LYS A 50 41.49 9.69 -13.85
C LYS A 50 41.65 10.44 -15.17
N LEU A 51 40.59 11.09 -15.65
CA LEU A 51 40.63 11.91 -16.85
C LEU A 51 41.58 13.09 -16.68
N GLU A 52 41.47 13.83 -15.56
CA GLU A 52 42.30 15.01 -15.27
C GLU A 52 43.79 14.65 -15.19
N ASN A 53 44.11 13.50 -14.61
CA ASN A 53 45.49 12.99 -14.58
C ASN A 53 46.04 12.68 -15.97
N GLU A 54 45.28 12.02 -16.83
CA GLU A 54 45.72 11.74 -18.20
C GLU A 54 45.83 13.02 -19.03
N GLN A 55 44.96 14.01 -18.81
CA GLN A 55 45.07 15.34 -19.43
C GLN A 55 46.38 16.05 -19.04
N ALA A 56 46.72 16.05 -17.75
CA ALA A 56 47.97 16.62 -17.28
C ALA A 56 49.18 15.92 -17.92
N LYS A 57 49.08 14.63 -18.21
CA LYS A 57 50.11 13.88 -18.93
C LYS A 57 50.20 14.28 -20.41
N VAL A 58 49.06 14.45 -21.10
CA VAL A 58 49.02 14.97 -22.49
C VAL A 58 49.71 16.33 -22.58
N GLN A 59 49.40 17.26 -21.67
CA GLN A 59 50.03 18.60 -21.63
C GLN A 59 51.55 18.53 -21.42
N ARG A 60 52.02 17.66 -20.52
CA ARG A 60 53.46 17.47 -20.29
C ARG A 60 54.18 16.93 -21.52
N LEU A 61 53.59 15.95 -22.20
CA LEU A 61 54.19 15.36 -23.41
C LEU A 61 54.16 16.33 -24.60
N GLN A 62 53.11 17.15 -24.72
CA GLN A 62 53.05 18.23 -25.72
C GLN A 62 54.18 19.24 -25.51
N GLU A 63 54.45 19.63 -24.27
CA GLU A 63 55.56 20.54 -23.96
C GLU A 63 56.93 19.88 -24.24
N GLN A 64 57.09 18.59 -23.92
CA GLN A 64 58.29 17.84 -24.29
C GLN A 64 58.50 17.77 -25.80
N LEU A 65 57.42 17.58 -26.58
CA LEU A 65 57.47 17.56 -28.03
C LEU A 65 57.93 18.91 -28.59
N ARG A 66 57.40 20.02 -28.07
CA ARG A 66 57.80 21.38 -28.47
C ARG A 66 59.31 21.60 -28.31
N MET A 67 59.88 21.16 -27.18
CA MET A 67 61.30 21.27 -26.87
C MET A 67 62.20 20.27 -27.62
N THR A 68 61.64 19.21 -28.22
CA THR A 68 62.41 18.17 -28.91
C THR A 68 62.82 18.62 -30.31
N ASP A 69 64.09 18.44 -30.68
CA ASP A 69 64.56 18.69 -32.05
C ASP A 69 63.86 17.72 -33.04
N ALA A 70 63.38 18.26 -34.17
CA ALA A 70 62.79 17.49 -35.25
C ALA A 70 63.72 16.36 -35.73
N ALA A 71 65.04 16.55 -35.70
CA ALA A 71 66.01 15.53 -36.11
C ALA A 71 66.10 14.33 -35.13
N ASN A 72 65.60 14.46 -33.89
CA ASN A 72 65.64 13.40 -32.88
C ASN A 72 64.51 12.38 -33.04
N LYS A 73 64.64 11.51 -34.05
CA LYS A 73 63.65 10.49 -34.39
C LYS A 73 63.28 9.53 -33.26
N ALA A 74 64.26 9.18 -32.43
CA ALA A 74 64.03 8.23 -31.34
C ALA A 74 63.02 8.81 -30.33
N GLU A 75 63.19 10.09 -30.00
CA GLU A 75 62.31 10.78 -29.06
C GLU A 75 60.94 11.09 -29.67
N ILE A 76 60.88 11.54 -30.94
CA ILE A 76 59.60 11.74 -31.64
C ILE A 76 58.81 10.44 -31.72
N LYS A 77 59.48 9.31 -32.02
CA LYS A 77 58.84 8.00 -32.04
C LYS A 77 58.32 7.60 -30.66
N ARG A 78 59.10 7.85 -29.59
CA ARG A 78 58.68 7.58 -28.20
C ARG A 78 57.43 8.39 -27.84
N LEU A 79 57.42 9.69 -28.11
CA LEU A 79 56.30 10.60 -27.84
C LEU A 79 55.05 10.22 -28.65
N LYS A 80 55.22 9.76 -29.90
CA LYS A 80 54.14 9.23 -30.74
C LYS A 80 53.56 7.94 -30.16
N ASP A 81 54.40 7.02 -29.71
CA ASP A 81 53.99 5.75 -29.10
C ASP A 81 53.24 6.00 -27.75
N GLU A 82 53.67 7.00 -26.97
CA GLU A 82 52.97 7.44 -25.75
C GLU A 82 51.63 8.09 -26.03
N LEU A 83 51.53 8.97 -27.04
CA LEU A 83 50.28 9.58 -27.46
C LEU A 83 49.25 8.52 -27.91
N ALA A 84 49.70 7.53 -28.68
CA ALA A 84 48.86 6.43 -29.12
C ALA A 84 48.31 5.61 -27.93
N THR A 85 49.10 5.46 -26.87
CA THR A 85 48.68 4.79 -25.64
C THR A 85 47.66 5.63 -24.87
N LEU A 86 47.92 6.92 -24.68
CA LEU A 86 47.02 7.87 -24.04
C LEU A 86 45.67 7.94 -24.74
N ARG A 87 45.68 7.98 -26.08
CA ARG A 87 44.47 8.02 -26.91
C ARG A 87 43.58 6.79 -26.66
N LYS A 88 44.16 5.60 -26.48
CA LYS A 88 43.40 4.38 -26.16
C LYS A 88 42.75 4.47 -24.77
N VAL A 89 43.49 4.97 -23.77
CA VAL A 89 42.99 5.13 -22.39
C VAL A 89 41.85 6.15 -22.33
N LEU A 90 42.05 7.33 -22.92
CA LEU A 90 41.04 8.39 -22.98
C LEU A 90 39.77 7.91 -23.70
N LYS A 91 39.91 7.22 -24.83
CA LYS A 91 38.78 6.61 -25.55
C LYS A 91 37.99 5.63 -24.67
N SER A 92 38.68 4.81 -23.89
CA SER A 92 38.04 3.87 -22.95
C SER A 92 37.26 4.61 -21.86
N TYR A 93 37.80 5.69 -21.30
CA TYR A 93 37.09 6.47 -20.29
C TYR A 93 35.87 7.18 -20.86
N VAL A 94 35.97 7.77 -22.05
CA VAL A 94 34.83 8.38 -22.74
C VAL A 94 33.70 7.37 -22.95
N GLN A 95 34.02 6.17 -23.42
CA GLN A 95 33.02 5.10 -23.59
C GLN A 95 32.35 4.70 -22.27
N GLN A 96 33.10 4.67 -21.16
CA GLN A 96 32.56 4.40 -19.83
C GLN A 96 31.64 5.52 -19.35
N ILE A 97 32.01 6.78 -19.56
CA ILE A 97 31.19 7.96 -19.23
C ILE A 97 29.86 7.91 -19.98
N ASP A 98 29.90 7.69 -21.30
CA ASP A 98 28.70 7.60 -22.12
C ASP A 98 27.76 6.47 -21.68
N SER A 99 28.33 5.34 -21.29
CA SER A 99 27.58 4.19 -20.79
C SER A 99 26.94 4.50 -19.44
N LEU A 100 27.69 5.11 -18.52
CA LEU A 100 27.21 5.50 -17.20
C LEU A 100 26.13 6.58 -17.29
N HIS A 101 26.31 7.56 -18.18
CA HIS A 101 25.33 8.61 -18.42
C HIS A 101 24.02 8.01 -18.93
N ARG A 102 24.08 7.13 -19.94
CA ARG A 102 22.89 6.43 -20.46
C ARG A 102 22.17 5.64 -19.38
N LEU A 103 22.92 4.86 -18.59
CA LEU A 103 22.36 4.06 -17.51
C LEU A 103 21.75 4.94 -16.41
N ASN A 104 22.38 6.07 -16.07
CA ASN A 104 21.84 7.02 -15.09
C ASN A 104 20.53 7.65 -15.58
N THR A 105 20.46 8.08 -16.85
CA THR A 105 19.21 8.60 -17.45
C THR A 105 18.10 7.55 -17.46
N GLU A 106 18.42 6.30 -17.80
CA GLU A 106 17.45 5.20 -17.77
C GLU A 106 16.96 4.92 -16.33
N LEU A 107 17.87 4.90 -15.36
CA LEU A 107 17.52 4.71 -13.95
C LEU A 107 16.67 5.85 -13.40
N GLN A 108 16.96 7.10 -13.78
CA GLN A 108 16.15 8.26 -13.41
C GLN A 108 14.73 8.14 -13.97
N ALA A 109 14.60 7.82 -15.27
CA ALA A 109 13.29 7.61 -15.90
C ALA A 109 12.50 6.46 -15.23
N LYS A 110 13.18 5.34 -14.91
CA LYS A 110 12.58 4.21 -14.18
C LYS A 110 12.13 4.62 -12.78
N ASN A 111 12.95 5.37 -12.04
CA ASN A 111 12.59 5.86 -10.70
C ASN A 111 11.39 6.80 -10.74
N GLU A 112 11.32 7.71 -11.70
CA GLU A 112 10.15 8.59 -11.89
C GLU A 112 8.89 7.78 -12.21
N GLN A 113 8.98 6.79 -13.10
CA GLN A 113 7.87 5.92 -13.46
C GLN A 113 7.38 5.11 -12.24
N ILE A 114 8.29 4.48 -11.51
CA ILE A 114 7.97 3.70 -10.30
C ILE A 114 7.33 4.61 -9.25
N THR A 115 7.85 5.81 -9.04
CA THR A 115 7.30 6.77 -8.08
C THR A 115 5.87 7.17 -8.46
N LYS A 116 5.60 7.44 -9.74
CA LYS A 116 4.25 7.74 -10.25
C LYS A 116 3.30 6.56 -10.06
N GLN A 117 3.72 5.35 -10.42
CA GLN A 117 2.91 4.13 -10.25
C GLN A 117 2.61 3.85 -8.77
N TYR A 118 3.59 4.03 -7.89
CA TYR A 118 3.42 3.87 -6.45
C TYR A 118 2.39 4.86 -5.89
N GLN A 119 2.50 6.15 -6.25
CA GLN A 119 1.54 7.18 -5.81
C GLN A 119 0.12 6.89 -6.31
N GLN A 120 -0.03 6.47 -7.57
CA GLN A 120 -1.34 6.09 -8.13
C GLN A 120 -1.93 4.87 -7.42
N THR A 121 -1.12 3.83 -7.20
CA THR A 121 -1.54 2.61 -6.51
C THR A 121 -1.94 2.89 -5.06
N SER A 122 -1.16 3.70 -4.35
CA SER A 122 -1.44 4.10 -2.97
C SER A 122 -2.75 4.90 -2.85
N ARG A 123 -3.00 5.85 -3.78
CA ARG A 123 -4.28 6.58 -3.83
C ARG A 123 -5.47 5.65 -4.08
N THR A 124 -5.32 4.74 -5.05
CA THR A 124 -6.36 3.75 -5.38
C THR A 124 -6.64 2.84 -4.18
N LEU A 125 -5.60 2.35 -3.50
CA LEU A 125 -5.74 1.50 -2.31
C LEU A 125 -6.49 2.21 -1.19
N ASN A 126 -6.17 3.48 -0.93
CA ASN A 126 -6.86 4.27 0.10
C ASN A 126 -8.33 4.47 -0.25
N GLN A 127 -8.65 4.81 -1.51
CA GLN A 127 -10.03 4.97 -1.96
C GLN A 127 -10.81 3.66 -1.85
N VAL A 128 -10.26 2.55 -2.35
CA VAL A 128 -10.91 1.23 -2.28
C VAL A 128 -11.11 0.79 -0.83
N SER A 129 -10.17 1.10 0.07
CA SER A 129 -10.29 0.77 1.49
C SER A 129 -11.43 1.55 2.15
N GLN A 130 -11.54 2.86 1.86
CA GLN A 130 -12.63 3.70 2.36
C GLN A 130 -14.00 3.27 1.80
N GLU A 131 -14.08 2.99 0.51
CA GLU A 131 -15.31 2.48 -0.12
C GLU A 131 -15.73 1.13 0.47
N LYS A 132 -14.77 0.23 0.72
CA LYS A 132 -15.02 -1.06 1.35
C LYS A 132 -15.52 -0.89 2.79
N GLU A 133 -14.93 0.01 3.57
CA GLU A 133 -15.36 0.29 4.95
C GLU A 133 -16.80 0.84 4.98
N GLN A 134 -17.10 1.83 4.14
CA GLN A 134 -18.44 2.39 4.01
C GLN A 134 -19.47 1.35 3.54
N LEU A 135 -19.10 0.50 2.57
CA LEU A 135 -19.97 -0.56 2.09
C LEU A 135 -20.20 -1.62 3.17
N SER A 136 -19.14 -1.99 3.90
CA SER A 136 -19.24 -2.93 5.01
C SER A 136 -20.17 -2.40 6.11
N GLU A 137 -20.07 -1.12 6.48
CA GLU A 137 -20.96 -0.51 7.46
C GLU A 137 -22.41 -0.52 6.98
N LYS A 138 -22.66 -0.15 5.72
CA LYS A 138 -24.00 -0.20 5.11
C LYS A 138 -24.58 -1.62 5.11
N VAL A 139 -23.78 -2.62 4.75
CA VAL A 139 -24.21 -4.03 4.76
C VAL A 139 -24.49 -4.51 6.17
N THR A 140 -23.66 -4.16 7.16
CA THR A 140 -23.91 -4.49 8.58
C THR A 140 -25.20 -3.85 9.09
N LEU A 141 -25.47 -2.59 8.74
CA LEU A 141 -26.72 -1.93 9.13
C LEU A 141 -27.92 -2.56 8.42
N ALA A 142 -27.81 -2.82 7.12
CA ALA A 142 -28.89 -3.37 6.31
C ALA A 142 -29.18 -4.85 6.60
N SER A 143 -28.22 -5.61 7.15
CA SER A 143 -28.39 -7.02 7.53
C SER A 143 -28.97 -7.22 8.93
N LYS A 144 -29.18 -6.15 9.71
CA LYS A 144 -29.84 -6.26 11.02
C LYS A 144 -31.26 -6.79 10.87
N LEU A 145 -31.61 -7.76 11.70
CA LEU A 145 -32.98 -8.25 11.81
C LEU A 145 -33.84 -7.22 12.54
N ASP A 146 -35.12 -7.15 12.18
CA ASP A 146 -36.12 -6.30 12.82
C ASP A 146 -37.35 -7.12 13.17
N ALA A 147 -37.86 -6.94 14.40
CA ALA A 147 -39.03 -7.63 14.93
C ALA A 147 -40.23 -6.69 14.99
N THR A 148 -41.23 -6.96 14.16
CA THR A 148 -42.48 -6.19 14.11
C THR A 148 -43.64 -6.95 14.72
N GLY A 149 -44.75 -6.25 14.96
CA GLY A 149 -45.95 -6.86 15.53
C GLY A 149 -45.74 -7.42 16.95
N VAL A 150 -44.75 -6.91 17.69
CA VAL A 150 -44.42 -7.41 19.03
C VAL A 150 -45.62 -7.27 19.96
N SER A 151 -46.10 -8.41 20.43
CA SER A 151 -47.20 -8.55 21.36
C SER A 151 -46.76 -9.40 22.55
N VAL A 152 -47.23 -9.00 23.74
CA VAL A 152 -47.00 -9.75 24.98
C VAL A 152 -48.34 -9.91 25.66
N LYS A 153 -48.68 -11.15 26.02
CA LYS A 153 -49.93 -11.51 26.69
C LYS A 153 -49.63 -12.38 27.89
N ALA A 154 -50.34 -12.14 28.99
CA ALA A 154 -50.35 -13.09 30.11
C ALA A 154 -51.51 -14.07 29.90
N VAL A 155 -51.28 -15.36 30.05
CA VAL A 155 -52.29 -16.42 29.87
C VAL A 155 -52.34 -17.33 31.09
N ASN A 156 -53.48 -17.95 31.33
CA ASN A 156 -53.60 -19.05 32.30
C ASN A 156 -53.27 -20.41 31.67
N ASP A 157 -53.34 -21.49 32.46
CA ASP A 157 -53.04 -22.86 32.01
C ASP A 157 -53.94 -23.36 30.87
N ARG A 158 -55.08 -22.68 30.64
CA ARG A 158 -56.01 -22.96 29.54
C ARG A 158 -55.73 -22.09 28.31
N GLY A 159 -54.63 -21.34 28.30
CA GLY A 159 -54.25 -20.42 27.22
C GLY A 159 -55.13 -19.17 27.11
N ARG A 160 -55.97 -18.86 28.11
CA ARG A 160 -56.85 -17.68 28.08
C ARG A 160 -56.14 -16.46 28.62
N GLU A 161 -56.18 -15.36 27.86
CA GLU A 161 -55.59 -14.08 28.22
C GLU A 161 -56.14 -13.54 29.55
N GLN A 162 -55.24 -13.11 30.44
CA GLN A 162 -55.54 -12.56 31.75
C GLN A 162 -54.88 -11.18 31.90
N LYS A 163 -55.54 -10.29 32.65
CA LYS A 163 -54.97 -8.99 33.04
C LYS A 163 -54.24 -9.02 34.38
N ARG A 164 -54.55 -10.02 35.21
CA ARG A 164 -54.10 -10.16 36.59
C ARG A 164 -52.99 -11.22 36.69
N LEU A 165 -51.91 -10.91 37.41
CA LEU A 165 -50.79 -11.83 37.63
C LEU A 165 -51.24 -13.06 38.42
N SER A 166 -52.07 -12.88 39.44
CA SER A 166 -52.64 -13.96 40.26
C SER A 166 -53.41 -15.03 39.46
N ARG A 167 -53.84 -14.72 38.24
CA ARG A 167 -54.56 -15.65 37.34
C ARG A 167 -53.72 -16.12 36.16
N SER A 168 -52.52 -15.58 36.00
CA SER A 168 -51.63 -15.85 34.88
C SER A 168 -50.63 -16.92 35.27
N SER A 169 -50.35 -17.85 34.36
CA SER A 169 -49.30 -18.85 34.52
C SER A 169 -48.15 -18.68 33.53
N GLN A 170 -48.35 -17.96 32.42
CA GLN A 170 -47.29 -17.70 31.44
C GLN A 170 -47.40 -16.31 30.80
N PHE A 171 -46.26 -15.73 30.45
CA PHE A 171 -46.20 -14.68 29.42
C PHE A 171 -45.92 -15.30 28.05
N VAL A 172 -46.70 -14.90 27.06
CA VAL A 172 -46.55 -15.29 25.66
C VAL A 172 -46.09 -14.07 24.87
N VAL A 173 -44.88 -14.12 24.34
CA VAL A 173 -44.29 -13.07 23.49
C VAL A 173 -44.36 -13.54 22.04
N SER A 174 -45.06 -12.80 21.19
CA SER A 174 -45.19 -13.12 19.76
C SER A 174 -44.83 -11.92 18.88
N PHE A 175 -44.07 -12.17 17.81
CA PHE A 175 -43.60 -11.15 16.88
C PHE A 175 -43.28 -11.79 15.52
N LEU A 176 -43.07 -10.93 14.52
CA LEU A 176 -42.61 -11.31 13.18
C LEU A 176 -41.18 -10.81 13.00
N ILE A 177 -40.25 -11.70 12.66
CA ILE A 177 -38.96 -11.27 12.11
C ILE A 177 -39.20 -10.91 10.66
N THR A 178 -38.97 -9.66 10.30
CA THR A 178 -39.28 -9.12 8.97
C THR A 178 -38.42 -9.74 7.87
N LYS A 179 -38.89 -9.64 6.62
CA LYS A 179 -38.12 -10.01 5.43
C LYS A 179 -36.88 -9.12 5.29
N ASN A 180 -35.69 -9.73 5.21
CA ASN A 180 -34.42 -9.06 5.01
C ASN A 180 -33.49 -9.92 4.15
N ILE A 181 -33.41 -9.57 2.86
CA ILE A 181 -32.58 -10.26 1.87
C ILE A 181 -31.08 -9.99 2.02
N THR A 182 -30.70 -9.00 2.85
CA THR A 182 -29.29 -8.63 3.10
C THR A 182 -28.72 -9.40 4.30
N ALA A 183 -29.59 -9.94 5.16
CA ALA A 183 -29.19 -10.80 6.26
C ALA A 183 -28.82 -12.20 5.74
N GLU A 184 -27.74 -12.78 6.25
CA GLU A 184 -27.32 -14.13 5.86
C GLU A 184 -28.34 -15.18 6.34
N PRO A 185 -28.76 -16.11 5.46
CA PRO A 185 -29.60 -17.23 5.86
C PRO A 185 -28.91 -18.16 6.86
N GLY A 186 -29.65 -18.68 7.82
CA GLY A 186 -29.15 -19.67 8.79
C GLY A 186 -29.89 -19.66 10.13
N GLU A 187 -29.34 -20.42 11.08
CA GLU A 187 -29.84 -20.45 12.44
C GLU A 187 -29.54 -19.15 13.19
N ARG A 188 -30.56 -18.57 13.81
CA ARG A 188 -30.47 -17.36 14.63
C ARG A 188 -30.98 -17.67 16.03
N ILE A 189 -30.22 -17.24 17.04
CA ILE A 189 -30.66 -17.33 18.43
C ILE A 189 -31.37 -16.02 18.80
N ILE A 190 -32.65 -16.14 19.12
CA ILE A 190 -33.46 -15.04 19.62
C ILE A 190 -33.46 -15.08 21.14
N TYR A 191 -33.10 -13.96 21.75
CA TYR A 191 -33.17 -13.75 23.19
C TYR A 191 -34.30 -12.79 23.51
N VAL A 192 -35.09 -13.09 24.53
CA VAL A 192 -36.09 -12.18 25.06
C VAL A 192 -35.74 -11.88 26.52
N ARG A 193 -35.67 -10.59 26.83
CA ARG A 193 -35.41 -10.05 28.16
C ARG A 193 -36.66 -9.32 28.64
N ILE A 194 -37.34 -9.89 29.64
CA ILE A 194 -38.50 -9.28 30.28
C ILE A 194 -38.04 -8.56 31.54
N MET A 195 -38.12 -7.24 31.54
CA MET A 195 -37.87 -6.41 32.71
C MET A 195 -39.13 -6.27 33.54
N SER A 196 -38.99 -6.45 34.85
CA SER A 196 -40.02 -6.20 35.85
C SER A 196 -40.12 -4.71 36.21
N PRO A 197 -41.23 -4.27 36.86
CA PRO A 197 -41.45 -2.86 37.21
C PRO A 197 -40.39 -2.26 38.13
N ASP A 198 -39.68 -3.07 38.89
CA ASP A 198 -38.56 -2.70 39.77
C ASP A 198 -37.21 -2.60 39.05
N GLY A 199 -37.17 -2.86 37.74
CA GLY A 199 -35.96 -2.80 36.92
C GLY A 199 -35.15 -4.10 36.89
N GLY A 200 -35.59 -5.14 37.59
CA GLY A 200 -35.02 -6.49 37.50
C GLY A 200 -35.28 -7.16 36.15
N VAL A 201 -34.54 -8.23 35.85
CA VAL A 201 -34.84 -9.11 34.71
C VAL A 201 -35.46 -10.38 35.26
N LEU A 202 -36.60 -10.78 34.69
CA LEU A 202 -37.17 -12.09 35.00
C LEU A 202 -36.23 -13.16 34.44
N THR A 203 -35.58 -13.93 35.31
CA THR A 203 -34.66 -15.01 34.90
C THR A 203 -34.78 -16.19 35.85
N LYS A 204 -34.78 -17.42 35.30
CA LYS A 204 -34.80 -18.67 36.06
C LYS A 204 -33.40 -19.05 36.56
N ASN A 205 -32.35 -18.51 35.94
CA ASN A 205 -30.98 -18.75 36.33
C ASN A 205 -30.16 -17.46 36.11
N PRO A 206 -29.56 -16.87 37.17
CA PRO A 206 -28.77 -15.65 37.07
C PRO A 206 -27.62 -15.71 36.06
N GLY A 207 -27.11 -16.91 35.76
CA GLY A 207 -26.08 -17.15 34.73
C GLY A 207 -26.59 -17.17 33.29
N SER A 208 -27.91 -17.02 33.07
CA SER A 208 -28.51 -16.95 31.73
C SER A 208 -28.23 -15.60 31.09
N THR A 209 -27.04 -15.48 30.51
CA THR A 209 -26.59 -14.25 29.85
C THR A 209 -26.25 -14.49 28.38
N PHE A 210 -26.24 -13.40 27.61
CA PHE A 210 -25.80 -13.37 26.22
C PHE A 210 -24.91 -12.15 25.97
N PRO A 211 -23.95 -12.24 25.03
CA PRO A 211 -23.09 -11.11 24.67
C PRO A 211 -23.91 -9.97 24.05
N TYR A 212 -23.67 -8.75 24.53
CA TYR A 212 -24.26 -7.53 23.97
C TYR A 212 -23.30 -6.37 24.19
N GLU A 213 -22.98 -5.64 23.11
CA GLU A 213 -21.96 -4.60 23.08
C GLU A 213 -20.64 -5.09 23.72
N ASN A 214 -20.18 -4.45 24.81
CA ASN A 214 -18.93 -4.78 25.50
C ASN A 214 -19.14 -5.62 26.77
N GLY A 215 -20.30 -6.25 26.92
CA GLY A 215 -20.65 -6.99 28.13
C GLY A 215 -21.63 -8.13 27.88
N ASN A 216 -22.28 -8.57 28.95
CA ASN A 216 -23.27 -9.63 28.94
C ASN A 216 -24.56 -9.12 29.55
N LEU A 217 -25.69 -9.35 28.88
CA LEU A 217 -27.02 -9.06 29.40
C LEU A 217 -27.70 -10.35 29.84
N GLN A 218 -28.48 -10.30 30.91
CA GLN A 218 -29.37 -11.39 31.29
C GLN A 218 -30.56 -11.47 30.33
N TYR A 219 -30.98 -12.69 29.99
CA TYR A 219 -32.20 -12.95 29.25
C TYR A 219 -33.19 -13.75 30.11
N SER A 220 -34.47 -13.61 29.79
CA SER A 220 -35.52 -14.45 30.36
C SER A 220 -35.55 -15.78 29.63
N MET A 221 -35.77 -15.74 28.31
CA MET A 221 -35.90 -16.93 27.48
C MET A 221 -35.12 -16.79 26.18
N LYS A 222 -34.74 -17.92 25.58
CA LYS A 222 -34.09 -17.97 24.27
C LYS A 222 -34.72 -19.04 23.37
N ARG A 223 -34.64 -18.83 22.05
CA ARG A 223 -35.12 -19.79 21.04
C ARG A 223 -34.23 -19.71 19.81
N ILE A 224 -33.94 -20.87 19.21
CA ILE A 224 -33.28 -20.94 17.91
C ILE A 224 -34.36 -20.92 16.82
N VAL A 225 -34.17 -20.11 15.78
CA VAL A 225 -35.04 -20.03 14.61
C VAL A 225 -34.20 -20.16 13.35
N GLU A 226 -34.70 -20.84 12.33
CA GLU A 226 -34.06 -20.90 11.01
C GLU A 226 -34.60 -19.74 10.16
N TYR A 227 -33.74 -18.80 9.80
CA TYR A 227 -34.10 -17.60 9.05
C TYR A 227 -33.54 -17.69 7.63
N GLY A 228 -34.43 -17.68 6.64
CA GLY A 228 -34.07 -17.79 5.21
C GLY A 228 -34.06 -16.47 4.44
N GLY A 229 -34.21 -15.32 5.11
CA GLY A 229 -34.38 -14.00 4.47
C GLY A 229 -35.84 -13.58 4.24
N GLU A 230 -36.80 -14.50 4.45
CA GLU A 230 -38.24 -14.22 4.41
C GLU A 230 -38.81 -13.96 5.80
N GLU A 231 -39.99 -13.35 5.85
CA GLU A 231 -40.68 -13.08 7.12
C GLU A 231 -41.05 -14.38 7.85
N ILE A 232 -40.73 -14.46 9.15
CA ILE A 232 -41.07 -15.63 9.98
C ILE A 232 -41.76 -15.23 11.30
N PRO A 233 -42.84 -15.92 11.69
CA PRO A 233 -43.45 -15.72 13.00
C PRO A 233 -42.68 -16.45 14.10
N VAL A 234 -42.49 -15.78 15.22
CA VAL A 234 -41.83 -16.33 16.41
C VAL A 234 -42.72 -16.11 17.62
N THR A 235 -42.98 -17.20 18.36
CA THR A 235 -43.68 -17.18 19.63
C THR A 235 -42.84 -17.85 20.70
N MET A 236 -42.73 -17.23 21.87
CA MET A 236 -41.93 -17.68 22.99
C MET A 236 -42.74 -17.57 24.28
N TYR A 237 -42.48 -18.48 25.22
CA TYR A 237 -43.26 -18.66 26.44
C TYR A 237 -42.36 -18.53 27.66
N TRP A 238 -42.82 -17.79 28.65
CA TRP A 238 -42.16 -17.61 29.94
C TRP A 238 -43.11 -18.03 31.06
N ASP A 239 -42.75 -19.09 31.79
CA ASP A 239 -43.56 -19.55 32.93
C ASP A 239 -43.40 -18.63 34.14
N ILE A 240 -44.54 -18.31 34.76
CA ILE A 240 -44.62 -17.55 36.00
C ILE A 240 -44.59 -18.57 37.15
N GLU A 241 -43.40 -18.80 37.70
CA GLU A 241 -43.19 -19.76 38.80
C GLU A 241 -43.14 -19.08 40.17
N GLU A 242 -42.85 -17.78 40.18
CA GLU A 242 -42.67 -16.97 41.39
C GLU A 242 -43.68 -15.82 41.43
N PHE A 243 -43.87 -15.25 42.63
CA PHE A 243 -44.68 -14.05 42.79
C PHE A 243 -44.08 -12.88 42.01
N LEU A 244 -44.89 -12.29 41.14
CA LEU A 244 -44.53 -11.12 40.34
C LEU A 244 -45.31 -9.91 40.84
N MET A 245 -44.67 -8.73 40.87
CA MET A 245 -45.33 -7.51 41.30
C MET A 245 -46.22 -6.93 40.18
N PRO A 246 -47.39 -6.36 40.51
CA PRO A 246 -48.16 -5.60 39.53
C PRO A 246 -47.37 -4.37 39.07
N GLY A 247 -47.63 -3.94 37.83
CA GLY A 247 -46.96 -2.79 37.23
C GLY A 247 -46.64 -2.97 35.75
N THR A 248 -45.78 -2.10 35.23
CA THR A 248 -45.40 -2.11 33.81
C THR A 248 -44.12 -2.89 33.60
N TYR A 249 -44.22 -3.93 32.78
CA TYR A 249 -43.13 -4.76 32.31
C TYR A 249 -42.67 -4.29 30.93
N LYS A 250 -41.44 -4.65 30.55
CA LYS A 250 -40.89 -4.39 29.21
C LYS A 250 -40.21 -5.64 28.66
N ALA A 251 -40.68 -6.13 27.53
CA ALA A 251 -40.03 -7.21 26.79
C ALA A 251 -39.15 -6.62 25.69
N ASP A 252 -37.85 -6.85 25.79
CA ASP A 252 -36.85 -6.52 24.78
C ASP A 252 -36.42 -7.79 24.05
N ILE A 253 -36.39 -7.75 22.72
CA ILE A 253 -36.08 -8.90 21.85
C ILE A 253 -34.74 -8.61 21.17
N PHE A 254 -33.83 -9.57 21.22
CA PHE A 254 -32.48 -9.45 20.66
C PHE A 254 -32.18 -10.60 19.70
N ALA A 255 -31.48 -10.28 18.62
CA ALA A 255 -30.86 -11.24 17.72
C ALA A 255 -29.55 -10.64 17.20
N ASP A 256 -28.57 -11.49 16.91
CA ASP A 256 -27.28 -11.07 16.32
C ASP A 256 -26.59 -9.90 17.06
N GLY A 257 -26.68 -9.90 18.39
CA GLY A 257 -26.08 -8.87 19.24
C GLY A 257 -26.75 -7.49 19.17
N SER A 258 -27.94 -7.37 18.58
CA SER A 258 -28.70 -6.11 18.48
C SER A 258 -30.10 -6.25 19.09
N LEU A 259 -30.63 -5.14 19.63
CA LEU A 259 -32.06 -5.03 19.97
C LEU A 259 -32.87 -4.94 18.67
N ILE A 260 -33.76 -5.89 18.45
CA ILE A 260 -34.57 -5.98 17.23
C ILE A 260 -36.04 -5.64 17.45
N GLY A 261 -36.50 -5.55 18.70
CA GLY A 261 -37.88 -5.19 19.00
C GLY A 261 -38.09 -4.98 20.49
N SER A 262 -39.12 -4.20 20.85
CA SER A 262 -39.45 -3.92 22.25
C SER A 262 -40.94 -3.69 22.42
N ARG A 263 -41.50 -4.16 23.53
CA ARG A 263 -42.89 -3.90 23.91
C ARG A 263 -43.06 -3.79 25.42
N SER A 264 -43.70 -2.71 25.86
CA SER A 264 -44.20 -2.60 27.24
C SER A 264 -45.62 -3.12 27.37
N PHE A 265 -45.90 -3.72 28.53
CA PHE A 265 -47.23 -4.23 28.89
C PHE A 265 -47.43 -4.09 30.41
N SER A 266 -48.66 -3.83 30.84
CA SER A 266 -48.99 -3.62 32.25
C SER A 266 -49.79 -4.79 32.79
N MET A 267 -49.49 -5.17 34.03
CA MET A 267 -50.14 -6.26 34.72
C MET A 267 -50.76 -5.76 36.02
N GLU A 268 -52.01 -6.18 36.24
CA GLU A 268 -52.74 -5.99 37.49
C GLU A 268 -52.39 -7.11 38.48
N GLU A 269 -52.76 -6.91 39.74
CA GLU A 269 -52.64 -7.90 40.82
C GLU A 269 -53.53 -9.14 40.58
#